data_AF-A0A8K0D191-F1
#
_entry.id   AF-A0A8K0D191-F1
#
_cell.length_a   1.000
_cell.length_b   1.000
_cell.length_c   1.000
_cell.angle_alpha   90.00
_cell.angle_beta   90.00
_cell.angle_gamma   90.00
#
_symmetry.space_group_name_H-M   'P 1'
#
loop_
_entity.id
_entity.type
_entity.pdbx_description
1 polymer ?
#
loop_
_entity_poly.entity_id
_entity_poly.type
_entity_poly.pdbx_seq_one_letter_code
_entity_poly.pdbx_strand_id
1 'polypeptide(L)'
;SCDHFRSVEYMAESINSDSFIARPCVNCALICNPDDSRRNEFIIMGEGCPRNASGSYVVETNSEAPFGKRLRNVRRRNTSFF
;
A
#
# COMPACT_ATOMS: atom_id res chain seq x y z
N SER A 1 -18.77 -14.48 -7.81
CA SER A 1 -18.49 -13.05 -7.61
C SER A 1 -17.86 -12.88 -6.23
N CYS A 2 -16.56 -13.12 -6.08
CA CYS A 2 -15.88 -13.18 -4.77
C CYS A 2 -14.82 -12.07 -4.63
N ASP A 3 -14.00 -11.83 -5.66
CA ASP A 3 -12.90 -10.85 -5.57
C ASP A 3 -13.26 -9.43 -6.03
N HIS A 4 -14.35 -9.24 -6.77
CA HIS A 4 -14.72 -7.90 -7.25
C HIS A 4 -15.13 -6.97 -6.09
N PHE A 5 -15.81 -7.50 -5.08
CA PHE A 5 -16.26 -6.73 -3.91
C PHE A 5 -15.12 -6.39 -2.94
N ARG A 6 -14.01 -7.13 -2.97
CA ARG A 6 -12.83 -6.82 -2.15
C ARG A 6 -12.26 -5.44 -2.42
N SER A 7 -12.39 -4.95 -3.65
CA SER A 7 -11.99 -3.58 -4.00
C SER A 7 -12.74 -2.52 -3.16
N VAL A 8 -14.04 -2.74 -2.92
CA VAL A 8 -14.88 -1.85 -2.12
C VAL A 8 -14.50 -1.94 -0.64
N GLU A 9 -14.27 -3.15 -0.14
CA GLU A 9 -13.87 -3.38 1.25
C GLU A 9 -12.52 -2.72 1.56
N TYR A 10 -11.54 -2.85 0.67
CA TYR A 10 -10.22 -2.22 0.83
C TYR A 10 -10.31 -0.71 0.79
N MET A 11 -11.11 -0.14 -0.12
CA MET A 11 -11.33 1.31 -0.16
C MET A 11 -12.01 1.81 1.12
N ALA A 12 -13.04 1.11 1.62
CA ALA A 12 -13.71 1.49 2.87
C ALA A 12 -12.77 1.44 4.09
N GLU A 13 -11.91 0.41 4.19
CA GLU A 13 -10.93 0.29 5.26
C GLU A 13 -9.81 1.36 5.13
N SER A 14 -9.45 1.75 3.90
CA SER A 14 -8.42 2.76 3.65
C SER A 14 -8.78 4.17 4.14
N ILE A 15 -10.08 4.50 4.19
CA ILE A 15 -10.57 5.78 4.71
C ILE A 15 -10.31 5.88 6.23
N ASN A 16 -10.44 4.76 6.93
CA ASN A 16 -10.30 4.71 8.39
C ASN A 16 -8.87 4.32 8.81
N SER A 17 -8.02 3.84 7.89
CA SER A 17 -6.67 3.40 8.23
C SER A 17 -5.68 3.48 7.07
N ASP A 18 -4.48 3.97 7.37
CA ASP A 18 -3.34 4.00 6.44
C ASP A 18 -2.59 2.65 6.40
N SER A 19 -3.31 1.54 6.57
CA SER A 19 -2.69 0.21 6.74
C SER A 19 -2.35 -0.46 5.41
N PHE A 20 -2.74 0.13 4.27
CA PHE A 20 -2.49 -0.38 2.93
C PHE A 20 -1.23 0.24 2.33
N ILE A 21 -0.09 -0.39 2.61
CA ILE A 21 1.20 0.05 2.08
C ILE A 21 1.36 -0.54 0.68
N ALA A 22 1.43 0.34 -0.32
CA ALA A 22 1.69 -0.01 -1.71
C ALA A 22 3.18 0.19 -2.03
N ARG A 23 3.78 -0.80 -2.68
CA ARG A 23 5.17 -0.74 -3.15
C ARG A 23 5.22 -0.63 -4.68
N PRO A 24 6.07 0.23 -5.25
CA PRO A 24 6.16 0.38 -6.69
C PRO A 24 6.67 -0.93 -7.29
N CYS A 25 5.97 -1.43 -8.30
CA CYS A 25 6.47 -2.54 -9.08
C CYS A 25 5.95 -2.45 -10.51
N VAL A 26 6.90 -2.41 -11.45
CA VAL A 26 6.61 -2.32 -12.89
C VAL A 26 6.05 -3.64 -13.45
N ASN A 27 6.33 -4.76 -12.78
CA ASN A 27 5.95 -6.10 -13.21
C ASN A 27 4.78 -6.66 -12.38
N CYS A 28 4.30 -7.84 -12.74
CA CYS A 28 3.24 -8.54 -12.00
C CYS A 28 3.65 -8.81 -10.55
N ALA A 29 2.68 -8.78 -9.63
CA ALA A 29 2.87 -9.02 -8.20
C ALA A 29 3.66 -10.30 -7.86
N LEU A 30 3.58 -11.34 -8.71
CA LEU A 30 4.34 -12.59 -8.58
C LEU A 30 5.86 -12.44 -8.74
N ILE A 31 6.32 -11.44 -9.49
CA ILE A 31 7.73 -11.23 -9.84
C ILE A 31 8.33 -10.10 -8.98
N CYS A 32 7.48 -9.31 -8.35
CA CYS A 32 7.90 -8.20 -7.51
C CYS A 32 8.51 -8.73 -6.21
N ASN A 33 9.82 -8.90 -6.17
CA ASN A 33 10.52 -9.23 -4.94
C ASN A 33 10.36 -8.07 -3.92
N PRO A 34 10.09 -8.37 -2.64
CA PRO A 34 9.97 -7.33 -1.61
C PRO A 34 11.28 -6.54 -1.42
N ASP A 35 12.43 -7.11 -1.80
CA ASP A 35 13.75 -6.45 -1.71
C ASP A 35 14.07 -5.55 -2.92
N ASP A 36 13.45 -5.80 -4.06
CA ASP A 36 13.68 -5.07 -5.33
C ASP A 36 12.86 -3.78 -5.42
N SER A 37 11.97 -3.58 -4.43
CA SER A 37 11.25 -2.33 -4.29
C SER A 37 12.27 -1.26 -3.92
N ARG A 38 12.52 -0.31 -4.84
CA ARG A 38 13.33 0.90 -4.58
C ARG A 38 12.87 1.46 -3.23
N ARG A 39 13.71 1.30 -2.20
CA ARG A 39 13.34 1.25 -0.78
C ARG A 39 12.67 2.53 -0.21
N ASN A 40 12.41 3.54 -1.03
CA ASN A 40 12.04 4.88 -0.59
C ASN A 40 10.67 5.40 -1.09
N GLU A 41 9.92 4.66 -1.91
CA GLU A 41 8.65 5.15 -2.47
C GLU A 41 7.46 4.27 -2.11
N PHE A 42 7.38 3.85 -0.84
CA PHE A 42 6.14 3.27 -0.33
C PHE A 42 5.07 4.37 -0.26
N ILE A 43 3.93 4.11 -0.86
CA ILE A 43 2.76 5.00 -0.80
C ILE A 43 1.62 4.30 -0.06
N ILE A 44 0.63 5.08 0.36
CA ILE A 44 -0.60 4.54 0.95
C ILE A 44 -1.62 4.36 -0.18
N MET A 45 -2.25 3.21 -0.26
CA MET A 45 -3.37 2.96 -1.17
C MET A 45 -4.68 3.44 -0.54
N GLY A 46 -5.58 3.99 -1.36
CA GLY A 46 -6.87 4.50 -0.93
C GLY A 46 -6.89 6.01 -0.71
N GLU A 47 -7.57 6.48 0.33
CA GLU A 47 -7.74 7.92 0.60
C GLU A 47 -6.41 8.64 0.87
N GLY A 48 -5.48 7.97 1.55
CA GLY A 48 -4.13 8.49 1.83
C GLY A 48 -3.18 8.53 0.62
N CYS A 49 -3.66 8.21 -0.59
CA CYS A 49 -2.82 8.15 -1.78
C CYS A 49 -2.35 9.56 -2.20
N PRO A 50 -1.02 9.80 -2.31
CA PRO A 50 -0.54 11.10 -2.73
C PRO A 50 -0.90 11.34 -4.20
N ARG A 51 -1.38 12.55 -4.52
CA ARG A 51 -1.81 12.93 -5.88
C ARG A 51 -0.71 12.88 -6.94
N ASN A 52 0.55 12.82 -6.50
CA ASN A 52 1.72 12.70 -7.36
C ASN A 52 2.17 11.24 -7.56
N ALA A 53 1.48 10.26 -6.97
CA ALA A 53 1.76 8.86 -7.23
C ALA A 53 1.28 8.48 -8.65
N SER A 54 2.18 7.91 -9.43
CA SER A 54 1.88 7.41 -10.78
C SER A 54 2.66 6.13 -11.02
N GLY A 55 2.04 5.16 -11.69
CA GLY A 55 2.65 3.88 -12.01
C GLY A 55 1.93 2.71 -11.36
N SER A 56 2.54 1.53 -11.48
CA SER A 56 2.01 0.28 -10.95
C SER A 56 2.54 0.03 -9.54
N TYR A 57 1.63 -0.28 -8.63
CA TYR A 57 1.96 -0.59 -7.24
C TYR A 57 1.31 -1.92 -6.84
N VAL A 58 2.03 -2.67 -6.02
CA VAL A 58 1.56 -3.91 -5.43
C VAL A 58 1.25 -3.65 -3.96
N VAL A 59 0.08 -4.08 -3.52
CA VAL A 59 -0.34 -4.01 -2.11
C VAL A 59 -0.45 -5.43 -1.59
N GLU A 60 0.12 -5.66 -0.41
CA GLU A 60 -0.02 -6.94 0.27
C GLU A 60 -1.12 -6.82 1.31
N THR A 61 -2.23 -7.52 1.08
CA THR A 61 -3.36 -7.59 2.01
C THR A 61 -3.38 -8.90 2.78
N ASN A 62 -4.17 -8.95 3.84
CA ASN A 62 -4.53 -10.18 4.54
C ASN A 62 -5.71 -10.87 3.84
N SER A 63 -5.91 -12.16 4.13
CA SER A 63 -7.06 -12.91 3.61
C SER A 63 -8.39 -12.50 4.24
N GLU A 64 -8.34 -11.97 5.48
CA GLU A 64 -9.48 -11.57 6.31
C GLU A 64 -9.27 -10.17 6.90
N ALA A 65 -10.36 -9.50 7.26
CA ALA A 65 -10.34 -8.19 7.88
C ALA A 65 -9.68 -8.22 9.29
N PRO A 66 -8.86 -7.23 9.66
CA PRO A 66 -8.43 -6.07 8.88
C PRO A 66 -7.46 -6.48 7.75
N PHE A 67 -7.73 -5.99 6.54
CA PHE A 67 -7.02 -6.40 5.34
C PHE A 67 -5.65 -5.71 5.19
N GLY A 68 -5.50 -4.50 5.72
CA GLY A 68 -4.27 -3.73 5.61
C GLY A 68 -3.13 -4.30 6.46
N LYS A 69 -2.01 -4.67 5.83
CA LYS A 69 -0.77 -5.04 6.52
C LYS A 69 0.04 -3.79 6.84
N ARG A 70 -0.28 -3.10 7.93
CA ARG A 70 0.58 -2.03 8.44
C ARG A 70 1.93 -2.64 8.83
N LEU A 71 3.00 -2.31 8.09
CA LEU A 71 4.37 -2.62 8.50
C LEU A 71 4.62 -1.97 9.86
N ARG A 72 4.64 -2.76 10.95
CA ARG A 72 4.83 -2.30 12.33
C ARG A 72 6.14 -1.52 12.55
N ASN A 73 7.03 -1.42 11.55
CA ASN A 73 8.37 -0.84 11.67
C ASN A 73 8.74 0.18 10.57
N VAL A 74 7.78 0.86 9.91
CA VAL A 74 8.14 2.10 9.19
C VAL A 74 8.28 3.21 10.22
N ARG A 75 9.50 3.41 10.74
CA ARG A 75 9.87 4.63 11.46
C ARG A 75 9.48 5.81 10.57
N ARG A 76 8.43 6.55 10.94
CA ARG A 76 8.21 7.90 10.41
C ARG A 76 9.50 8.69 10.67
N ARG A 77 10.33 8.86 9.66
CA ARG A 77 11.37 9.89 9.70
C ARG A 77 10.65 11.23 9.56
N ASN A 78 10.18 11.75 10.68
CA ASN A 78 9.99 13.19 10.82
C ASN A 78 11.38 13.82 10.93
N THR A 79 11.79 14.60 9.93
CA THR A 79 12.73 15.72 10.06
C THR A 79 12.57 16.58 8.79
N SER A 80 11.63 17.53 8.77
CA SER A 80 11.86 18.97 9.05
C SER A 80 12.72 19.66 7.97
N PHE A 81 12.05 20.31 7.02
CA PHE A 81 12.64 21.40 6.24
C PHE A 81 12.96 22.56 7.19
N PHE A 82 14.23 22.98 7.21
CA PHE A 82 14.72 24.23 7.78
C PHE A 82 15.32 25.04 6.64
#